data_AF-A0A836QJY6-F1
#
_entry.id   AF-A0A836QJY6-F1
#
_cell.length_a   1.000
_cell.length_b   1.000
_cell.length_c   1.000
_cell.angle_alpha   90.00
_cell.angle_beta   90.00
_cell.angle_gamma   90.00
#
_symmetry.space_group_name_H-M   'P 1'
#
loop_
_entity.id
_entity.type
_entity.pdbx_description
1 polymer ?
#
loop_
_entity_poly.entity_id
_entity_poly.type
_entity_poly.pdbx_seq_one_letter_code
_entity_poly.pdbx_strand_id
1 'polypeptide(L)'
;MEVTAGTAEIRQLHSHLNGLSRFCGNLLPAAFEKALRSVLSHLENTTQNENPGSSPSGAASGAVLHYLELRGLLVEFGLLEVLDPERPMLEFLLDRLLADDHLFLRRCARRPLDEIDPGLTTLMRADLHALQGIATCRLGAWIAELTGLDPGNPLTLRLPERHPAPSWDLSAPRESLKAKFRESKDWSDLVRPLAEFVFIHGVGKYQGTPCYRLVEHSGTTELNPIDRFSDF
;
A
#
# COMPACT_ATOMS: atom_id res chain seq x y z
N MET A 1 -13.31 -1.16 29.66
CA MET A 1 -12.15 -2.06 29.48
C MET A 1 -11.56 -2.00 28.05
N GLU A 2 -12.05 -1.09 27.19
CA GLU A 2 -11.69 -1.02 25.75
C GLU A 2 -10.53 -0.06 25.42
N VAL A 3 -10.32 1.02 26.19
CA VAL A 3 -9.30 2.06 25.92
C VAL A 3 -7.86 1.51 25.94
N THR A 4 -7.59 0.48 26.75
CA THR A 4 -6.29 -0.18 26.87
C THR A 4 -5.94 -1.07 25.68
N ALA A 5 -6.95 -1.61 24.98
CA ALA A 5 -6.73 -2.41 23.77
C ALA A 5 -6.36 -1.53 22.58
N GLY A 6 -7.07 -0.41 22.37
CA GLY A 6 -6.77 0.55 21.30
C GLY A 6 -5.37 1.17 21.42
N THR A 7 -4.91 1.46 22.64
CA THR A 7 -3.53 1.97 22.86
C THR A 7 -2.44 0.95 22.52
N ALA A 8 -2.69 -0.34 22.75
CA ALA A 8 -1.75 -1.40 22.37
C ALA A 8 -1.67 -1.55 20.84
N GLU A 9 -2.81 -1.48 20.16
CA GLU A 9 -2.88 -1.56 18.68
C GLU A 9 -2.18 -0.36 18.01
N ILE A 10 -2.37 0.85 18.53
CA ILE A 10 -1.70 2.06 18.01
C ILE A 10 -0.17 1.95 18.16
N ARG A 11 0.32 1.50 19.32
CA ARG A 11 1.76 1.27 19.54
C ARG A 11 2.32 0.17 18.64
N GLN A 12 1.56 -0.90 18.43
CA GLN A 12 1.95 -1.97 17.52
C GLN A 12 2.11 -1.43 16.08
N LEU A 13 1.20 -0.56 15.64
CA LEU A 13 1.28 0.04 14.32
C LEU A 13 2.49 1.00 14.19
N HIS A 14 2.83 1.75 15.24
CA HIS A 14 4.09 2.49 15.31
C HIS A 14 5.31 1.56 15.16
N SER A 15 5.29 0.40 15.83
CA SER A 15 6.35 -0.61 15.70
C SER A 15 6.45 -1.14 14.27
N HIS A 16 5.33 -1.42 13.61
CA HIS A 16 5.34 -1.85 12.21
C HIS A 16 5.98 -0.78 11.31
N LEU A 17 5.60 0.50 11.46
CA LEU A 17 6.19 1.59 10.68
C LEU A 17 7.69 1.76 10.92
N ASN A 18 8.16 1.54 12.16
CA ASN A 18 9.58 1.60 12.49
C ASN A 18 10.36 0.37 12.00
N GLY A 19 9.69 -0.78 11.92
CA GLY A 19 10.25 -2.06 11.50
C GLY A 19 10.36 -2.24 9.99
N LEU A 20 9.65 -1.43 9.19
CA LEU A 20 9.74 -1.46 7.74
C LEU A 20 11.18 -1.19 7.28
N SER A 21 11.72 -2.15 6.54
CA SER A 21 13.05 -2.02 5.97
C SER A 21 13.04 -0.95 4.88
N ARG A 22 14.13 -0.18 4.81
CA ARG A 22 14.36 0.74 3.69
C ARG A 22 14.69 0.00 2.38
N PHE A 23 14.90 -1.32 2.43
CA PHE A 23 15.18 -2.17 1.26
C PHE A 23 13.94 -2.47 0.42
N CYS A 24 12.77 -2.42 1.04
CA CYS A 24 11.50 -2.43 0.36
C CYS A 24 11.15 -1.08 -0.30
N GLY A 25 12.08 -0.11 -0.35
CA GLY A 25 11.87 1.17 -1.05
C GLY A 25 10.86 2.07 -0.33
N ASN A 26 10.43 3.12 -1.02
CA ASN A 26 9.39 4.03 -0.52
C ASN A 26 7.98 3.46 -0.77
N LEU A 27 7.72 2.20 -0.36
CA LEU A 27 6.37 1.60 -0.43
C LEU A 27 5.32 2.56 0.12
N LEU A 28 5.66 3.18 1.24
CA LEU A 28 5.00 4.38 1.75
C LEU A 28 5.73 5.62 1.21
N PRO A 29 5.06 6.46 0.40
CA PRO A 29 5.57 7.80 0.10
C PRO A 29 5.89 8.55 1.39
N ALA A 30 6.96 9.35 1.41
CA ALA A 30 7.40 10.01 2.64
C ALA A 30 6.33 10.91 3.27
N ALA A 31 5.53 11.59 2.44
CA ALA A 31 4.38 12.39 2.90
C ALA A 31 3.32 11.51 3.58
N PHE A 32 3.05 10.34 3.00
CA PHE A 32 2.10 9.36 3.54
C PHE A 32 2.58 8.79 4.88
N GLU A 33 3.84 8.33 4.94
CA GLU A 33 4.44 7.82 6.17
C GLU A 33 4.39 8.88 7.29
N LYS A 34 4.71 10.13 6.95
CA LYS A 34 4.66 11.26 7.88
C LYS A 34 3.24 11.51 8.39
N ALA A 35 2.25 11.59 7.48
CA ALA A 35 0.86 11.83 7.87
C ALA A 35 0.33 10.70 8.77
N LEU A 36 0.60 9.44 8.43
CA LEU A 36 0.20 8.29 9.25
C LEU A 36 0.84 8.34 10.65
N ARG A 37 2.15 8.62 10.74
CA ARG A 37 2.82 8.81 12.03
C ARG A 37 2.21 9.94 12.85
N SER A 38 1.88 11.07 12.21
CA SER A 38 1.21 12.19 12.88
C SER A 38 -0.15 11.78 13.43
N VAL A 39 -0.97 11.05 12.66
CA VAL A 39 -2.27 10.55 13.16
C VAL A 39 -2.07 9.71 14.42
N LEU A 40 -1.16 8.72 14.37
CA LEU A 40 -0.95 7.80 15.48
C LEU A 40 -0.45 8.52 16.74
N SER A 41 0.52 9.44 16.60
CA SER A 41 0.99 10.22 17.76
C SER A 41 -0.09 11.11 18.37
N HIS A 42 -0.99 11.67 17.56
CA HIS A 42 -2.13 12.44 18.07
C HIS A 42 -3.15 11.54 18.78
N LEU A 43 -3.45 10.35 18.23
CA LEU A 43 -4.33 9.37 18.89
C LEU A 43 -3.76 8.89 20.22
N GLU A 44 -2.46 8.60 20.31
CA GLU A 44 -1.80 8.27 21.57
C GLU A 44 -1.93 9.40 22.60
N ASN A 45 -1.71 10.65 22.18
CA ASN A 45 -1.85 11.81 23.07
C ASN A 45 -3.29 12.03 23.54
N THR A 46 -4.29 11.72 22.71
CA THR A 46 -5.70 11.75 23.11
C THR A 46 -5.98 10.72 24.20
N THR A 47 -5.49 9.48 24.04
CA THR A 47 -5.68 8.42 25.05
C THR A 47 -5.00 8.69 26.40
N GLN A 48 -3.96 9.54 26.43
CA GLN A 48 -3.24 9.89 27.66
C GLN A 48 -3.84 11.08 28.41
N ASN A 49 -4.58 11.96 27.73
CA ASN A 49 -5.00 13.26 28.28
C ASN A 49 -6.51 13.41 28.51
N GLU A 50 -7.33 12.39 28.22
CA GLU A 50 -8.78 12.53 28.36
C GLU A 50 -9.27 12.41 29.80
N ASN A 51 -9.74 13.54 30.33
CA ASN A 51 -10.77 13.56 31.37
C ASN A 51 -12.14 13.45 30.69
N PRO A 52 -13.01 12.50 31.08
CA PRO A 52 -14.32 12.34 30.49
C PRO A 52 -15.20 13.58 30.80
N GLY A 53 -15.42 14.43 29.80
CA GLY A 53 -16.35 15.57 29.89
C GLY A 53 -15.88 16.92 29.32
N SER A 54 -14.64 17.05 28.85
CA SER A 54 -14.16 18.28 28.19
C SER A 54 -14.37 18.26 26.68
N SER A 55 -14.52 19.43 26.06
CA SER A 55 -14.46 19.62 24.60
C SER A 55 -13.28 18.86 23.96
N PRO A 56 -13.37 18.43 22.69
CA PRO A 56 -12.32 17.66 22.04
C PRO A 56 -10.98 18.38 22.18
N SER A 57 -9.99 17.66 22.73
CA SER A 57 -8.66 18.22 22.97
C SER A 57 -8.00 18.65 21.66
N GLY A 58 -7.00 19.53 21.73
CA GLY A 58 -6.19 19.88 20.54
C GLY A 58 -5.58 18.65 19.86
N ALA A 59 -5.32 17.57 20.61
CA ALA A 59 -4.84 16.30 20.08
C ALA A 59 -5.91 15.58 19.24
N ALA A 60 -7.17 15.56 19.69
CA ALA A 60 -8.28 14.97 18.93
C ALA A 60 -8.51 15.69 17.60
N SER A 61 -8.50 17.03 17.60
CA SER A 61 -8.60 17.83 16.37
C SER A 61 -7.41 17.60 15.43
N GLY A 62 -6.19 17.47 15.97
CA GLY A 62 -4.99 17.15 15.19
C GLY A 62 -5.04 15.75 14.56
N ALA A 63 -5.56 14.75 15.27
CA ALA A 63 -5.75 13.40 14.74
C ALA A 63 -6.68 13.39 13.52
N VAL A 64 -7.82 14.10 13.61
CA VAL A 64 -8.77 14.22 12.50
C VAL A 64 -8.16 14.95 11.31
N LEU A 65 -7.46 16.07 11.55
CA LEU A 65 -6.82 16.84 10.48
C LEU A 65 -5.80 15.99 9.69
N HIS A 66 -4.89 15.31 10.39
CA HIS A 66 -3.89 14.48 9.73
C HIS A 66 -4.50 13.22 9.10
N TYR A 67 -5.64 12.75 9.59
CA TYR A 67 -6.36 11.65 8.95
C TYR A 67 -6.97 12.09 7.62
N LEU A 68 -7.55 13.29 7.56
CA LEU A 68 -8.03 13.87 6.30
C LEU A 68 -6.88 14.09 5.30
N GLU A 69 -5.72 14.55 5.78
CA GLU A 69 -4.50 14.65 4.97
C GLU A 69 -4.09 13.26 4.42
N LEU A 70 -3.99 12.25 5.30
CA LEU A 70 -3.65 10.87 4.91
C LEU A 70 -4.61 10.33 3.83
N ARG A 71 -5.90 10.64 3.94
CA ARG A 71 -6.90 10.25 2.94
C ARG A 71 -6.71 10.97 1.61
N GLY A 72 -6.35 12.24 1.61
CA GLY A 72 -5.95 12.95 0.40
C GLY A 72 -4.77 12.26 -0.29
N LEU A 73 -3.79 11.82 0.49
CA LEU A 73 -2.61 11.11 -0.03
C LEU A 73 -2.94 9.70 -0.54
N LEU A 74 -3.93 8.99 0.03
CA LEU A 74 -4.43 7.72 -0.54
C LEU A 74 -4.96 7.92 -1.96
N VAL A 75 -5.67 9.04 -2.19
CA VAL A 75 -6.22 9.38 -3.52
C VAL A 75 -5.11 9.84 -4.47
N GLU A 76 -4.17 10.64 -3.99
CA GLU A 76 -3.05 11.16 -4.79
C GLU A 76 -2.09 10.06 -5.26
N PHE A 77 -1.74 9.14 -4.35
CA PHE A 77 -0.75 8.09 -4.62
C PHE A 77 -1.36 6.73 -4.96
N GLY A 78 -2.64 6.52 -4.69
CA GLY A 78 -3.35 5.32 -5.08
C GLY A 78 -3.69 5.31 -6.56
N LEU A 79 -3.83 4.13 -7.15
CA LEU A 79 -4.46 4.01 -8.46
C LEU A 79 -5.94 4.34 -8.25
N LEU A 80 -6.33 5.55 -8.67
CA LEU A 80 -7.67 6.15 -8.50
C LEU A 80 -8.84 5.23 -8.86
N GLU A 81 -8.60 4.16 -9.62
CA GLU A 81 -9.61 3.27 -10.18
C GLU A 81 -9.98 2.07 -9.29
N VAL A 82 -9.15 1.72 -8.29
CA VAL A 82 -9.23 0.39 -7.62
C VAL A 82 -9.36 0.46 -6.09
N LEU A 83 -9.36 1.65 -5.49
CA LEU A 83 -9.46 1.74 -4.03
C LEU A 83 -10.84 1.27 -3.56
N ASP A 84 -10.85 0.17 -2.80
CA ASP A 84 -12.01 -0.31 -2.05
C ASP A 84 -12.42 0.77 -1.04
N PRO A 85 -13.65 1.33 -1.12
CA PRO A 85 -14.12 2.34 -0.17
C PRO A 85 -14.13 1.85 1.27
N GLU A 86 -14.27 0.54 1.50
CA GLU A 86 -14.27 -0.06 2.84
C GLU A 86 -12.85 -0.30 3.35
N ARG A 87 -11.88 -0.51 2.46
CA ARG A 87 -10.50 -0.88 2.80
C ARG A 87 -9.46 -0.12 1.95
N PRO A 88 -9.48 1.22 1.94
CA PRO A 88 -8.64 1.98 1.01
C PRO A 88 -7.14 1.88 1.32
N MET A 89 -6.79 1.69 2.59
CA MET A 89 -5.40 1.45 3.02
C MET A 89 -4.86 0.12 2.47
N LEU A 90 -5.69 -0.92 2.50
CA LEU A 90 -5.34 -2.25 2.01
C LEU A 90 -5.05 -2.20 0.51
N GLU A 91 -5.98 -1.65 -0.28
CA GLU A 91 -5.81 -1.57 -1.73
C GLU A 91 -4.63 -0.70 -2.14
N PHE A 92 -4.47 0.46 -1.48
CA PHE A 92 -3.31 1.31 -1.68
C PHE A 92 -1.99 0.56 -1.47
N LEU A 93 -1.85 -0.17 -0.36
CA LEU A 93 -0.62 -0.90 -0.06
C LEU A 93 -0.38 -2.05 -1.03
N LEU A 94 -1.43 -2.75 -1.47
CA LEU A 94 -1.31 -3.81 -2.47
C LEU A 94 -0.87 -3.26 -3.83
N ASP A 95 -1.43 -2.12 -4.25
CA ASP A 95 -1.00 -1.45 -5.47
C ASP A 95 0.46 -1.02 -5.39
N ARG A 96 0.88 -0.41 -4.27
CA ARG A 96 2.27 0.00 -4.05
C ARG A 96 3.23 -1.19 -4.04
N LEU A 97 2.87 -2.27 -3.34
CA LEU A 97 3.66 -3.50 -3.26
C LEU A 97 3.94 -4.11 -4.64
N LEU A 98 2.97 -4.02 -5.57
CA LEU A 98 3.11 -4.58 -6.91
C LEU A 98 3.65 -3.59 -7.95
N ALA A 99 3.49 -2.28 -7.73
CA ALA A 99 3.95 -1.23 -8.64
C ALA A 99 5.40 -0.82 -8.42
N ASP A 100 5.89 -0.90 -7.18
CA ASP A 100 7.26 -0.50 -6.84
C ASP A 100 8.32 -1.45 -7.40
N ASP A 101 9.55 -0.96 -7.43
CA ASP A 101 10.72 -1.70 -7.91
C ASP A 101 11.75 -1.89 -6.80
N HIS A 102 11.28 -2.30 -5.62
CA HIS A 102 12.16 -2.46 -4.48
C HIS A 102 13.15 -3.63 -4.63
N LEU A 103 14.19 -3.66 -3.78
CA LEU A 103 15.35 -4.53 -3.98
C LEU A 103 14.95 -6.01 -4.12
N PHE A 104 14.02 -6.48 -3.29
CA PHE A 104 13.51 -7.84 -3.35
C PHE A 104 12.89 -8.18 -4.72
N LEU A 105 11.97 -7.34 -5.23
CA LEU A 105 11.34 -7.60 -6.54
C LEU A 105 12.37 -7.55 -7.67
N ARG A 106 13.29 -6.57 -7.65
CA ARG A 106 14.36 -6.49 -8.67
C ARG A 106 15.22 -7.74 -8.73
N ARG A 107 15.44 -8.42 -7.59
CA ARG A 107 16.20 -9.67 -7.54
C ARG A 107 15.35 -10.85 -8.04
N CYS A 108 14.09 -10.94 -7.60
CA CYS A 108 13.16 -11.97 -8.06
C CYS A 108 12.86 -11.89 -9.56
N ALA A 109 12.95 -10.70 -10.17
CA ALA A 109 12.77 -10.53 -11.60
C ALA A 109 13.90 -11.17 -12.43
N ARG A 110 15.03 -11.49 -11.81
CA ARG A 110 16.22 -12.03 -12.49
C ARG A 110 16.55 -13.47 -12.11
N ARG A 111 16.07 -13.92 -10.94
CA ARG A 111 16.39 -15.23 -10.37
C ARG A 111 15.18 -15.78 -9.62
N PRO A 112 14.97 -17.10 -9.64
CA PRO A 112 13.93 -17.73 -8.83
C PRO A 112 14.22 -17.54 -7.34
N LEU A 113 13.18 -17.61 -6.50
CA LEU A 113 13.27 -17.35 -5.06
C LEU A 113 14.36 -18.20 -4.36
N ASP A 114 14.51 -19.45 -4.77
CA ASP A 114 15.43 -20.39 -4.12
C ASP A 114 16.92 -20.02 -4.35
N GLU A 115 17.21 -19.10 -5.28
CA GLU A 115 18.53 -18.52 -5.54
C GLU A 115 18.74 -17.12 -4.92
N ILE A 116 17.72 -16.60 -4.23
CA ILE A 116 17.77 -15.30 -3.55
C ILE A 116 18.43 -15.47 -2.18
N ASP A 117 19.17 -14.44 -1.77
CA ASP A 117 19.77 -14.40 -0.44
C ASP A 117 18.72 -14.65 0.68
N PRO A 118 18.95 -15.60 1.61
CA PRO A 118 18.00 -15.91 2.67
C PRO A 118 17.74 -14.73 3.61
N GLY A 119 18.73 -13.84 3.80
CA GLY A 119 18.58 -12.62 4.58
C GLY A 119 17.60 -11.66 3.94
N LEU A 120 17.68 -11.47 2.62
CA LEU A 120 16.72 -10.65 1.87
C LEU A 120 15.29 -11.24 1.92
N THR A 121 15.16 -12.56 1.86
CA THR A 121 13.87 -13.24 2.02
C THR A 121 13.29 -13.04 3.42
N THR A 122 14.13 -13.12 4.45
CA THR A 122 13.73 -12.90 5.85
C THR A 122 13.28 -11.46 6.08
N LEU A 123 13.99 -10.49 5.49
CA LEU A 123 13.58 -9.07 5.53
C LEU A 123 12.23 -8.87 4.85
N MET A 124 12.02 -9.45 3.65
CA MET A 124 10.74 -9.33 2.96
C MET A 124 9.58 -9.92 3.79
N ARG A 125 9.80 -11.04 4.50
CA ARG A 125 8.78 -11.61 5.41
C ARG A 125 8.40 -10.64 6.52
N ALA A 126 9.40 -10.04 7.17
CA ALA A 126 9.18 -9.06 8.23
C ALA A 126 8.44 -7.82 7.71
N ASP A 127 8.81 -7.34 6.52
CA ASP A 127 8.16 -6.21 5.88
C ASP A 127 6.71 -6.52 5.50
N LEU A 128 6.44 -7.70 4.91
CA LEU A 128 5.06 -8.12 4.61
C LEU A 128 4.20 -8.21 5.86
N HIS A 129 4.75 -8.73 6.97
CA HIS A 129 4.05 -8.77 8.25
C HIS A 129 3.73 -7.36 8.78
N ALA A 130 4.69 -6.44 8.72
CA ALA A 130 4.48 -5.05 9.12
C ALA A 130 3.46 -4.34 8.21
N LEU A 131 3.54 -4.54 6.89
CA LEU A 131 2.60 -4.00 5.91
C LEU A 131 1.19 -4.53 6.12
N GLN A 132 1.03 -5.80 6.48
CA GLN A 132 -0.27 -6.38 6.82
C GLN A 132 -0.91 -5.62 7.98
N GLY A 133 -0.15 -5.38 9.06
CA GLY A 133 -0.66 -4.63 10.21
C GLY A 133 -1.03 -3.18 9.87
N ILE A 134 -0.35 -2.55 8.91
CA ILE A 134 -0.73 -1.23 8.39
C ILE A 134 -1.99 -1.33 7.52
N ALA A 135 -2.07 -2.32 6.64
CA ALA A 135 -3.20 -2.55 5.74
C ALA A 135 -4.51 -2.81 6.46
N THR A 136 -4.46 -3.55 7.57
CA THR A 136 -5.63 -3.96 8.34
C THR A 136 -5.91 -3.06 9.54
N CYS A 137 -5.23 -1.91 9.66
CA CYS A 137 -5.44 -1.02 10.81
C CYS A 137 -6.85 -0.42 10.81
N ARG A 138 -7.41 -0.23 12.00
CA ARG A 138 -8.77 0.31 12.21
C ARG A 138 -8.77 1.82 12.38
N LEU A 139 -7.93 2.54 11.62
CA LEU A 139 -7.63 3.95 11.86
C LEU A 139 -8.87 4.85 11.93
N GLY A 140 -9.83 4.66 11.01
CA GLY A 140 -11.09 5.40 11.01
C GLY A 140 -11.95 5.11 12.25
N ALA A 141 -11.98 3.86 12.72
CA ALA A 141 -12.71 3.49 13.93
C ALA A 141 -12.04 4.07 15.18
N TRP A 142 -10.70 4.00 15.29
CA TRP A 142 -9.99 4.62 16.40
C TRP A 142 -10.21 6.14 16.45
N ILE A 143 -10.28 6.80 15.30
CA ILE A 143 -10.60 8.24 15.26
C ILE A 143 -12.03 8.49 15.75
N ALA A 144 -13.03 7.76 15.25
CA ALA A 144 -14.41 7.93 15.70
C ALA A 144 -14.57 7.64 17.20
N GLU A 145 -13.97 6.55 17.70
CA GLU A 145 -14.02 6.11 19.09
C GLU A 145 -13.30 7.09 20.03
N LEU A 146 -12.11 7.58 19.66
CA LEU A 146 -11.25 8.41 20.51
C LEU A 146 -11.51 9.91 20.37
N THR A 147 -12.15 10.38 19.30
CA THR A 147 -12.39 11.82 19.10
C THR A 147 -13.87 12.17 19.13
N GLY A 148 -14.76 11.19 19.04
CA GLY A 148 -16.20 11.39 18.89
C GLY A 148 -16.60 12.01 17.53
N LEU A 149 -15.66 12.16 16.60
CA LEU A 149 -15.87 12.73 15.28
C LEU A 149 -15.85 11.62 14.23
N ASP A 150 -16.93 11.52 13.45
CA ASP A 150 -16.95 10.70 12.24
C ASP A 150 -16.36 11.52 11.07
N PRO A 151 -15.17 11.16 10.56
CA PRO A 151 -14.56 11.85 9.43
C PRO A 151 -15.30 11.60 8.09
N GLY A 152 -16.38 10.81 8.10
CA GLY A 152 -17.23 10.52 6.95
C GLY A 152 -16.56 9.65 5.89
N ASN A 153 -17.25 9.40 4.77
CA ASN A 153 -16.75 8.64 3.63
C ASN A 153 -16.56 9.48 2.34
N PRO A 154 -15.50 10.29 2.20
CA PRO A 154 -15.18 11.06 0.98
C PRO A 154 -14.64 10.28 -0.23
N LEU A 155 -14.59 8.95 -0.25
CA LEU A 155 -14.16 8.22 -1.45
C LEU A 155 -15.32 8.04 -2.44
N THR A 156 -15.83 9.15 -2.99
CA THR A 156 -16.63 9.11 -4.23
C THR A 156 -15.67 9.02 -5.42
N LEU A 157 -15.35 7.79 -5.81
CA LEU A 157 -14.55 7.52 -7.01
C LEU A 157 -15.45 7.48 -8.24
N ARG A 158 -15.01 8.09 -9.34
CA ARG A 158 -15.58 7.86 -10.66
C ARG A 158 -14.80 6.72 -11.30
N LEU A 159 -15.48 5.62 -11.66
CA LEU A 159 -14.88 4.62 -12.52
C LEU A 159 -14.60 5.25 -13.90
N PRO A 160 -13.36 5.19 -14.40
CA PRO A 160 -13.12 5.49 -15.80
C PRO A 160 -13.68 4.38 -16.69
N GLU A 161 -13.94 4.73 -17.95
CA GLU A 161 -14.43 3.80 -18.95
C GLU A 161 -13.36 2.73 -19.24
N ARG A 162 -13.72 1.45 -19.12
CA ARG A 162 -12.83 0.33 -19.43
C ARG A 162 -12.54 0.31 -20.94
N HIS A 163 -11.31 0.62 -21.31
CA HIS A 163 -10.79 0.31 -22.64
C HIS A 163 -10.54 -1.21 -22.76
N PRO A 164 -10.59 -1.78 -23.98
CA PRO A 164 -10.22 -3.17 -24.19
C PRO A 164 -8.77 -3.39 -23.73
N ALA A 165 -8.60 -4.34 -22.82
CA ALA A 165 -7.31 -4.65 -22.26
C ALA A 165 -6.40 -5.30 -23.33
N PRO A 166 -5.13 -4.89 -23.45
CA PRO A 166 -4.18 -5.53 -24.36
C PRO A 166 -3.89 -6.98 -23.93
N SER A 167 -3.31 -7.78 -24.83
CA SER A 167 -3.01 -9.21 -24.60
C SER A 167 -2.00 -9.48 -23.47
N TRP A 168 -1.23 -8.48 -23.09
CA TRP A 168 -0.29 -8.49 -21.96
C TRP A 168 -0.88 -7.85 -20.69
N ASP A 169 -2.19 -7.62 -20.64
CA ASP A 169 -2.86 -7.09 -19.46
C ASP A 169 -2.65 -7.99 -18.24
N LEU A 170 -1.95 -7.43 -17.26
CA LEU A 170 -1.67 -8.09 -16.00
C LEU A 170 -2.79 -7.92 -14.97
N SER A 171 -3.91 -7.29 -15.32
CA SER A 171 -5.01 -7.07 -14.37
C SER A 171 -5.49 -8.38 -13.74
N ALA A 172 -5.68 -9.44 -14.52
CA ALA A 172 -6.10 -10.73 -13.97
C ALA A 172 -5.04 -11.41 -13.07
N PRO A 173 -3.77 -11.57 -13.50
CA PRO A 173 -2.70 -12.06 -12.61
C PRO A 173 -2.49 -11.19 -11.35
N ARG A 174 -2.54 -9.86 -11.47
CA ARG A 174 -2.41 -8.92 -10.36
C ARG A 174 -3.56 -9.08 -9.37
N GLU A 175 -4.81 -9.07 -9.84
CA GLU A 175 -5.96 -9.23 -8.96
C GLU A 175 -6.00 -10.63 -8.31
N SER A 176 -5.51 -11.66 -8.99
CA SER A 176 -5.35 -12.99 -8.39
C SER A 176 -4.34 -12.96 -7.23
N LEU A 177 -3.20 -12.28 -7.39
CA LEU A 177 -2.23 -12.13 -6.31
C LEU A 177 -2.78 -11.27 -5.18
N LYS A 178 -3.43 -10.14 -5.48
CA LYS A 178 -4.09 -9.30 -4.47
C LYS A 178 -5.14 -10.08 -3.69
N ALA A 179 -5.96 -10.92 -4.34
CA ALA A 179 -6.93 -11.78 -3.66
C ALA A 179 -6.24 -12.69 -2.63
N LYS A 180 -5.08 -13.29 -2.96
CA LYS A 180 -4.29 -14.06 -1.99
C LYS A 180 -3.87 -13.22 -0.78
N PHE A 181 -3.47 -11.97 -0.98
CA PHE A 181 -3.16 -11.06 0.12
C PHE A 181 -4.38 -10.70 0.98
N ARG A 182 -5.54 -10.44 0.35
CA ARG A 182 -6.80 -10.13 1.06
C ARG A 182 -7.28 -11.31 1.92
N GLU A 183 -7.07 -12.53 1.45
CA GLU A 183 -7.55 -13.76 2.09
C GLU A 183 -6.54 -14.34 3.10
N SER A 184 -5.26 -13.99 3.00
CA SER A 184 -4.23 -14.56 3.87
C SER A 184 -4.33 -14.05 5.32
N LYS A 185 -4.11 -14.97 6.26
CA LYS A 185 -3.98 -14.66 7.69
C LYS A 185 -2.62 -14.07 8.04
N ASP A 186 -1.58 -14.41 7.28
CA ASP A 186 -0.23 -13.88 7.45
C ASP A 186 0.37 -13.56 6.08
N TRP A 187 0.71 -12.29 5.88
CA TRP A 187 1.36 -11.88 4.63
C TRP A 187 2.80 -12.39 4.53
N SER A 188 3.43 -12.77 5.64
CA SER A 188 4.79 -13.31 5.63
C SER A 188 4.92 -14.61 4.82
N ASP A 189 3.83 -15.37 4.70
CA ASP A 189 3.76 -16.60 3.89
C ASP A 189 3.67 -16.31 2.38
N LEU A 190 3.35 -15.08 2.00
CA LEU A 190 3.12 -14.69 0.60
C LEU A 190 4.38 -14.23 -0.13
N VAL A 191 5.56 -14.32 0.50
CA VAL A 191 6.85 -14.00 -0.14
C VAL A 191 7.09 -14.85 -1.40
N ARG A 192 6.75 -16.15 -1.36
CA ARG A 192 6.91 -17.03 -2.54
C ARG A 192 5.93 -16.68 -3.66
N PRO A 193 4.60 -16.57 -3.42
CA PRO A 193 3.67 -16.04 -4.42
C PRO A 193 4.09 -14.72 -5.04
N LEU A 194 4.61 -13.78 -4.23
CA LEU A 194 5.11 -12.49 -4.72
C LEU A 194 6.34 -12.67 -5.62
N ALA A 195 7.32 -13.48 -5.19
CA ALA A 195 8.53 -13.74 -5.97
C ALA A 195 8.24 -14.43 -7.30
N GLU A 196 7.34 -15.43 -7.31
CA GLU A 196 6.93 -16.15 -8.51
C GLU A 196 6.22 -15.23 -9.50
N PHE A 197 5.30 -14.40 -9.02
CA PHE A 197 4.63 -13.39 -9.84
C PHE A 197 5.63 -12.46 -10.53
N VAL A 198 6.61 -11.97 -9.76
CA VAL A 198 7.65 -11.07 -10.27
C VAL A 198 8.62 -11.78 -11.23
N PHE A 199 8.96 -13.04 -10.97
CA PHE A 199 9.83 -13.82 -11.85
C PHE A 199 9.17 -14.06 -13.22
N ILE A 200 7.86 -14.28 -13.25
CA ILE A 200 7.09 -14.52 -14.48
C ILE A 200 6.82 -13.21 -15.24
N HIS A 201 6.42 -12.16 -14.53
CA HIS A 201 5.88 -10.95 -15.16
C HIS A 201 6.84 -9.75 -15.15
N GLY A 202 7.95 -9.81 -14.41
CA GLY A 202 8.90 -8.71 -14.26
C GLY A 202 8.49 -7.70 -13.17
N VAL A 203 8.98 -6.45 -13.28
CA VAL A 203 8.68 -5.35 -12.33
C VAL A 203 8.46 -4.01 -13.05
N GLY A 204 7.82 -3.06 -12.37
CA GLY A 204 7.74 -1.66 -12.78
C GLY A 204 6.62 -1.33 -13.78
N LYS A 205 6.66 -0.11 -14.34
CA LYS A 205 5.62 0.47 -15.22
C LYS A 205 5.31 -0.39 -16.45
N TYR A 206 6.28 -1.17 -16.92
CA TYR A 206 6.16 -1.95 -18.14
C TYR A 206 6.11 -3.47 -17.91
N GLN A 207 5.75 -3.88 -16.69
CA GLN A 207 5.59 -5.29 -16.29
C GLN A 207 4.66 -6.02 -17.28
N GLY A 208 5.04 -7.25 -17.66
CA GLY A 208 4.25 -8.10 -18.56
C GLY A 208 4.40 -7.81 -20.05
N THR A 209 4.99 -6.67 -20.44
CA THR A 209 5.21 -6.38 -21.85
C THR A 209 6.46 -7.13 -22.36
N PRO A 210 6.34 -7.95 -23.42
CA PRO A 210 7.46 -8.76 -23.92
C PRO A 210 8.50 -7.96 -24.71
N CYS A 211 8.10 -6.84 -25.33
CA CYS A 211 8.94 -6.06 -26.22
C CYS A 211 8.41 -4.65 -26.44
N TYR A 212 9.32 -3.72 -26.78
CA TYR A 212 9.01 -2.33 -27.03
C TYR A 212 9.67 -1.86 -28.31
N ARG A 213 9.02 -0.92 -28.98
CA ARG A 213 9.61 -0.10 -30.03
C ARG A 213 9.91 1.29 -29.46
N LEU A 214 11.09 1.80 -29.79
CA LEU A 214 11.44 3.18 -29.53
C LEU A 214 10.71 4.07 -30.54
N VAL A 215 9.89 5.01 -30.07
CA VAL A 215 9.12 5.92 -30.94
C VAL A 215 9.43 7.36 -30.53
N GLU A 216 9.66 8.23 -31.51
CA GLU A 216 9.72 9.67 -31.26
C GLU A 216 8.31 10.26 -31.38
N HIS A 217 7.83 10.85 -30.29
CA HIS A 217 6.59 11.61 -30.28
C HIS A 217 6.87 13.01 -29.73
N SER A 218 6.59 14.05 -30.51
CA SER A 218 6.72 15.46 -30.08
C SER A 218 8.10 15.84 -29.51
N GLY A 219 9.18 15.26 -30.03
CA GLY A 219 10.56 15.54 -29.58
C GLY A 219 10.99 14.78 -28.32
N THR A 220 10.14 13.90 -27.77
CA THR A 220 10.50 12.95 -26.73
C THR A 220 10.53 11.52 -27.25
N THR A 221 11.54 10.78 -26.83
CA THR A 221 11.66 9.35 -27.11
C THR A 221 10.84 8.57 -26.09
N GLU A 222 9.86 7.81 -26.57
CA GLU A 222 8.97 6.99 -25.75
C GLU A 222 9.11 5.51 -26.12
N LEU A 223 8.91 4.63 -25.13
CA LEU A 223 8.83 3.19 -25.34
C LEU A 223 7.36 2.81 -25.54
N ASN A 224 7.02 2.43 -26.77
CA ASN A 224 5.70 1.88 -27.07
C ASN A 224 5.75 0.35 -27.01
N PRO A 225 4.85 -0.30 -26.23
CA PRO A 225 4.71 -1.75 -26.23
C PRO A 225 4.35 -2.24 -27.64
N ILE A 226 4.89 -3.40 -28.05
CA ILE A 226 4.52 -4.06 -29.30
C ILE A 226 3.46 -5.12 -28.97
N ASP A 227 2.24 -4.92 -29.46
CA ASP A 227 1.08 -5.73 -29.09
C ASP A 227 0.90 -6.99 -29.93
N ARG A 228 1.51 -7.04 -31.13
CA ARG A 228 1.47 -8.20 -32.02
C ARG A 228 2.84 -8.54 -32.55
N PHE A 229 3.14 -9.83 -32.63
CA PHE A 229 4.38 -10.30 -33.25
C PHE A 229 4.49 -9.87 -34.72
N SER A 230 3.37 -9.64 -35.41
CA SER A 230 3.32 -9.08 -36.77
C SER A 230 3.82 -7.64 -36.87
N ASP A 231 3.88 -6.94 -35.74
CA ASP A 231 4.22 -5.52 -35.68
C ASP A 231 5.71 -5.32 -35.40
N PHE A 232 6.50 -6.40 -35.31
CA PHE A 232 7.97 -6.36 -35.28
C PHE A 232 8.55 -5.86 -36.59
#